data_AF-A0A818Q478-F1
#
_entry.id   AF-A0A818Q478-F1
#
_cell.length_a   1.000
_cell.length_b   1.000
_cell.length_c   1.000
_cell.angle_alpha   90.00
_cell.angle_beta   90.00
_cell.angle_gamma   90.00
#
_symmetry.space_group_name_H-M   'P 1'
#
loop_
_entity.id
_entity.type
_entity.pdbx_description
1 polymer ?
#
loop_
_entity_poly.entity_id
_entity_poly.type
_entity_poly.pdbx_seq_one_letter_code
_entity_poly.pdbx_strand_id
1 'polypeptide(L)' 'QYMQPTRRHLKVKEYIRPEVFEELKNYGESIGFLYVASGPLVRSSYRAGEYFIKNILKSKRQEKEAASA' A
#
# COMPACT_ATOMS: atom_id res chain seq x y z
N GLN A 1 3.37 -0.21 -10.36
CA GLN A 1 3.99 -0.36 -11.70
C GLN A 1 2.97 0.01 -12.77
N TYR A 2 3.37 0.80 -13.77
CA TYR A 2 2.54 1.08 -14.92
C TYR A 2 2.62 -0.07 -15.93
N MET A 3 1.46 -0.66 -16.26
CA MET A 3 1.30 -1.65 -17.33
C MET A 3 0.60 -0.96 -18.49
N GLN A 4 1.31 -0.82 -19.61
CA GLN A 4 0.77 -0.18 -20.80
C GLN A 4 -0.39 -1.02 -21.37
N PRO A 5 -1.61 -0.49 -21.49
CA PRO A 5 -2.75 -1.26 -22.00
C PRO A 5 -2.62 -1.60 -23.49
N THR A 6 -2.18 -0.62 -24.29
CA THR A 6 -1.98 -0.77 -25.73
C THR A 6 -0.83 0.12 -26.20
N ARG A 7 -0.31 -0.15 -27.41
CA ARG A 7 0.81 0.62 -28.02
C ARG A 7 0.54 2.12 -28.20
N ARG A 8 -0.73 2.55 -28.16
CA ARG A 8 -1.12 3.97 -28.28
C ARG A 8 -1.01 4.74 -26.96
N HIS A 9 -0.95 4.05 -25.81
CA HIS A 9 -0.79 4.68 -24.51
C HIS A 9 0.67 5.02 -24.25
N LEU A 10 0.92 5.79 -23.18
CA LEU A 10 2.28 6.12 -22.73
C LEU A 10 3.17 4.89 -22.72
N LYS A 11 4.41 5.02 -23.21
CA LYS A 11 5.39 3.93 -23.20
C LYS A 11 5.82 3.64 -21.77
N VAL A 12 6.04 2.37 -21.46
CA VAL A 12 6.68 1.99 -20.18
C VAL A 12 8.12 2.50 -20.23
N LYS A 13 8.46 3.42 -19.31
CA LYS A 13 9.84 3.92 -19.16
C LYS A 13 10.73 2.88 -18.51
N GLU A 14 10.23 2.20 -17.49
CA GLU A 14 10.98 1.23 -16.70
C GLU A 14 10.03 0.22 -16.02
N TYR A 15 10.54 -1.00 -15.84
CA TYR A 15 9.96 -2.01 -14.96
C TYR A 15 10.73 -2.00 -13.65
N ILE A 16 10.07 -1.52 -12.60
CA ILE A 16 10.71 -1.28 -11.31
C ILE A 16 11.00 -2.62 -10.63
N ARG A 17 12.18 -2.71 -10.01
CA ARG A 17 12.60 -3.88 -9.25
C ARG A 17 11.69 -4.11 -8.02
N PRO A 18 11.44 -5.37 -7.62
CA PRO A 18 10.63 -5.68 -6.45
C PRO A 18 11.07 -4.96 -5.16
N GLU A 19 12.37 -4.80 -4.95
CA GLU A 19 12.92 -4.20 -3.73
C GLU A 19 12.48 -2.73 -3.54
N VAL A 20 12.36 -1.98 -4.62
CA VAL A 20 11.91 -0.57 -4.58
C VAL A 20 10.47 -0.48 -4.09
N PHE A 21 9.61 -1.47 -4.39
CA PHE A 21 8.25 -1.47 -3.86
C PHE A 21 8.24 -1.66 -2.35
N GLU A 22 9.16 -2.47 -1.81
CA GLU A 22 9.31 -2.66 -0.35
C GLU A 22 9.82 -1.38 0.32
N GLU A 23 10.81 -0.71 -0.27
CA GLU A 23 11.30 0.59 0.21
C GLU A 23 10.18 1.64 0.26
N LEU A 24 9.36 1.73 -0.79
CA LEU A 24 8.23 2.66 -0.85
C LEU A 24 7.15 2.32 0.19
N LYS A 25 6.91 1.03 0.45
CA LYS A 25 5.99 0.58 1.49
C LYS A 25 6.49 1.04 2.86
N ASN A 26 7.74 0.73 3.18
CA ASN A 26 8.36 1.11 4.46
C ASN A 26 8.35 2.62 4.65
N TYR A 27 8.67 3.37 3.59
CA TYR A 27 8.60 4.83 3.62
C TYR A 27 7.18 5.33 3.91
N GLY A 28 6.17 4.85 3.18
CA GLY A 28 4.78 5.27 3.40
C GLY A 28 4.27 4.95 4.81
N GLU A 29 4.59 3.76 5.34
CA GLU A 29 4.25 3.39 6.71
C GLU A 29 5.00 4.27 7.73
N SER A 30 6.26 4.65 7.46
CA SER A 30 7.05 5.52 8.34
C SER A 30 6.51 6.95 8.46
N ILE A 31 5.85 7.46 7.42
CA ILE A 31 5.28 8.82 7.41
C ILE A 31 3.81 8.86 7.88
N GLY A 32 3.30 7.75 8.41
CA GLY A 32 2.00 7.70 9.08
C GLY A 32 0.83 7.22 8.23
N PHE A 33 1.06 6.68 7.02
CA PHE A 33 -0.02 5.94 6.37
C PHE A 33 -0.38 4.71 7.19
N LEU A 34 -1.67 4.55 7.49
CA LEU A 34 -2.18 3.42 8.29
C LEU A 34 -1.85 2.06 7.67
N TYR A 35 -1.80 2.03 6.34
CA TYR A 35 -1.49 0.86 5.54
C TYR A 35 -0.98 1.25 4.15
N VAL A 36 -0.01 0.51 3.61
CA VAL A 36 0.50 0.72 2.25
C VAL A 36 0.54 -0.61 1.48
N ALA A 37 -0.25 -0.71 0.40
CA ALA A 37 -0.08 -1.77 -0.59
C ALA A 37 0.89 -1.28 -1.67
N SER A 38 2.07 -1.89 -1.73
CA SER A 38 3.09 -1.59 -2.73
C SER A 38 3.51 -2.88 -3.44
N GLY A 39 3.54 -2.86 -4.76
CA GLY A 39 3.94 -4.00 -5.57
C GLY A 39 3.65 -3.80 -7.06
N PRO A 40 4.23 -4.64 -7.93
CA PRO A 40 4.10 -4.46 -9.38
C PRO A 40 2.67 -4.65 -9.87
N LEU A 41 1.90 -5.58 -9.29
CA LEU A 41 0.54 -5.88 -9.74
C LEU A 41 -0.55 -5.22 -8.88
N VAL A 42 -0.17 -4.48 -7.84
CA VAL A 42 -1.13 -3.77 -6.98
C VAL A 42 -1.96 -2.79 -7.82
N ARG A 43 -3.26 -2.73 -7.50
CA ARG A 43 -4.25 -1.79 -8.05
C ARG A 43 -5.02 -1.17 -6.89
N SER A 44 -5.74 -0.08 -7.14
CA SER A 44 -6.48 0.65 -6.10
C SER A 44 -7.48 -0.22 -5.32
N SER A 45 -8.11 -1.19 -5.96
CA SER A 45 -9.07 -2.11 -5.32
C SER A 45 -8.42 -3.35 -4.70
N TYR A 46 -7.12 -3.57 -4.89
CA TYR A 46 -6.44 -4.77 -4.41
C TYR A 46 -6.54 -4.88 -2.89
N ARG A 47 -7.28 -5.90 -2.42
CA ARG A 47 -7.51 -6.21 -0.99
C ARG A 47 -8.02 -5.03 -0.16
N ALA A 48 -8.70 -4.06 -0.78
CA ALA A 48 -9.17 -2.84 -0.12
C ALA A 48 -10.04 -3.12 1.12
N GLY A 49 -10.97 -4.10 1.04
CA GLY A 49 -11.82 -4.48 2.17
C GLY A 49 -11.03 -5.09 3.34
N GLU A 50 -10.05 -5.94 3.06
CA GLU A 50 -9.20 -6.53 4.09
C GLU A 50 -8.36 -5.47 4.80
N TYR A 51 -7.78 -4.53 4.04
CA TYR A 51 -7.01 -3.43 4.63
C TYR A 51 -7.88 -2.49 5.44
N PHE A 52 -9.10 -2.19 4.99
CA PHE A 52 -10.04 -1.39 5.76
C PHE A 52 -10.36 -2.03 7.10
N ILE A 53 -10.73 -3.31 7.12
CA ILE A 53 -11.02 -4.04 8.36
C ILE A 53 -9.79 -4.12 9.27
N LYS A 54 -8.62 -4.47 8.72
CA LYS A 54 -7.36 -4.53 9.49
C LYS A 54 -7.03 -3.20 10.14
N ASN A 55 -7.21 -2.09 9.43
CA ASN A 55 -6.94 -0.76 9.96
C ASN A 55 -7.91 -0.38 11.08
N ILE A 56 -9.21 -0.66 10.92
CA ILE A 56 -10.20 -0.47 11.99
C ILE A 56 -9.82 -1.26 13.25
N LEU A 57 -9.43 -2.53 13.09
CA LEU A 57 -9.02 -3.38 14.21
C LEU A 57 -7.75 -2.86 14.89
N LYS A 58 -6.77 -2.38 14.11
CA LYS A 58 -5.54 -1.79 14.63
C LYS A 58 -5.81 -0.52 15.44
N SER A 59 -6.63 0.39 14.91
CA SER A 59 -7.03 1.62 15.62
C SER A 59 -7.76 1.31 16.93
N LYS A 60 -8.74 0.40 16.92
CA LYS A 60 -9.45 -0.01 18.15
C LYS A 60 -8.51 -0.60 19.21
N ARG A 61 -7.50 -1.36 18.78
CA ARG A 61 -6.51 -1.93 19.70
C ARG A 61 -5.66 -0.83 20.34
N GLN A 62 -5.20 0.14 19.55
CA GLN A 62 -4.42 1.28 20.05
C GLN A 62 -5.23 2.14 21.03
N GLU A 63 -6.51 2.39 20.73
CA GLU A 63 -7.43 3.10 21.64
C GLU A 63 -7.58 2.37 22.98
N LYS A 64 -7.77 1.04 22.94
CA LYS A 64 -7.91 0.23 24.14
C LYS A 64 -6.63 0.22 24.99
N GLU A 65 -5.47 0.09 24.36
CA GLU A 65 -4.16 0.12 25.04
C GLU A 65 -3.93 1.50 25.69
N ALA A 66 -4.26 2.59 24.99
CA ALA A 66 -4.15 3.96 25.52
C ALA A 66 -5.12 4.24 26.69
N ALA A 67 -6.32 3.65 26.69
CA ALA A 67 -7.29 3.79 27.78
C ALA A 67 -6.95 2.96 29.03
N SER A 68 -6.05 1.98 28.89
CA SER A 68 -5.59 1.10 29.99
C SER A 68 -4.24 1.51 30.59
N ALA A 69 -3.58 2.51 30.02
CA ALA A 69 -2.33 3.11 30.49
C ALA A 69 -2.61 4.37 31.29
#